data_AF-A0A1F7TZM2-F1
#
_entry.id   AF-A0A1F7TZM2-F1
#
_cell.length_a   1.000
_cell.length_b   1.000
_cell.length_c   1.000
_cell.angle_alpha   90.00
_cell.angle_beta   90.00
_cell.angle_gamma   90.00
#
_symmetry.space_group_name_H-M   'P 1'
#
loop_
_entity.id
_entity.type
_entity.pdbx_description
1 polymer ?
#
loop_
_entity_poly.entity_id
_entity_poly.type
_entity_poly.pdbx_seq_one_letter_code
_entity_poly.pdbx_strand_id
1 'polypeptide(L)'
;MFAQVGTLIFILSLLWFLVYWIFGGVVFMIIGLVRPGRMKRVRFSCLYTIVSALTGYGAARLGVYWATQASGSLPKTASIEDVAFLLGSLEFIGILLGLAVGFAVTFVTGWIIMLLSRNQESTWYDRGQEPVDEPPSR
;
A
#
# COMPACT_ATOMS: atom_id res chain seq x y z
N MET A 1 -2.96 8.04 -29.02
CA MET A 1 -3.51 8.76 -27.85
C MET A 1 -3.88 7.82 -26.71
N PHE A 2 -4.84 6.90 -26.85
CA PHE A 2 -5.21 5.99 -25.75
C PHE A 2 -4.07 5.09 -25.25
N ALA A 3 -3.21 4.60 -26.15
CA ALA A 3 -2.04 3.81 -25.78
C ALA A 3 -1.04 4.59 -24.90
N GLN A 4 -0.81 5.88 -25.20
CA GLN A 4 0.14 6.73 -24.46
C GLN A 4 -0.33 7.00 -23.02
N VAL A 5 -1.63 7.31 -22.86
CA VAL A 5 -2.24 7.51 -21.55
C VAL A 5 -2.24 6.20 -20.75
N GLY A 6 -2.51 5.07 -21.40
CA GLY A 6 -2.43 3.74 -20.78
C GLY A 6 -1.02 3.41 -20.30
N THR A 7 0.00 3.68 -21.11
CA THR A 7 1.41 3.49 -20.73
C THR A 7 1.82 4.41 -19.58
N LEU A 8 1.39 5.68 -19.57
CA LEU A 8 1.67 6.61 -18.47
C LEU A 8 1.03 6.11 -17.17
N ILE A 9 -0.25 5.72 -17.20
CA ILE A 9 -0.94 5.16 -16.03
C ILE A 9 -0.22 3.89 -15.54
N PHE A 10 0.22 3.02 -16.46
CA PHE A 10 0.94 1.81 -16.10
C PHE A 10 2.28 2.12 -15.41
N ILE A 11 3.10 3.00 -16.00
CA ILE A 11 4.39 3.40 -15.43
C ILE A 11 4.18 4.09 -14.07
N LEU A 12 3.23 5.02 -13.98
CA LEU A 12 2.93 5.76 -12.77
C LEU A 12 2.38 4.84 -11.67
N SER A 13 1.54 3.87 -12.04
CA SER A 13 1.05 2.83 -11.12
C SER A 13 2.18 1.96 -10.60
N LEU A 14 3.15 1.60 -11.45
CA LEU A 14 4.31 0.80 -11.06
C LEU A 14 5.23 1.58 -10.12
N LEU A 15 5.45 2.86 -10.42
CA LEU A 15 6.24 3.77 -9.61
C LEU A 15 5.59 4.03 -8.23
N TRP A 16 4.29 4.33 -8.19
CA TRP A 16 3.53 4.48 -6.94
C TRP A 16 3.40 3.19 -6.15
N PHE A 17 3.19 2.06 -6.82
CA PHE A 17 3.27 0.76 -6.18
C PHE A 17 4.61 0.57 -5.49
N LEU A 18 5.72 0.84 -6.17
CA LEU A 18 7.07 0.67 -5.60
C LEU A 18 7.29 1.58 -4.38
N VAL A 19 6.87 2.85 -4.48
CA VAL A 19 6.95 3.80 -3.36
C VAL A 19 6.13 3.28 -2.18
N TYR A 20 4.85 2.95 -2.35
CA TYR A 20 4.03 2.45 -1.26
C TYR A 20 4.55 1.13 -0.69
N TRP A 21 4.97 0.21 -1.57
CA TRP A 21 5.47 -1.09 -1.18
C TRP A 21 6.75 -0.99 -0.35
N ILE A 22 7.71 -0.14 -0.75
CA ILE A 22 8.95 0.09 0.02
C ILE A 22 8.62 0.81 1.33
N PHE A 23 7.94 1.97 1.28
CA PHE A 23 7.70 2.78 2.47
C PHE A 23 6.84 2.05 3.50
N GLY A 24 5.71 1.48 3.10
CA GLY A 24 4.89 0.72 4.05
C GLY A 24 5.51 -0.62 4.42
N GLY A 25 6.20 -1.31 3.50
CA GLY A 25 6.92 -2.54 3.82
C GLY A 25 7.95 -2.34 4.93
N VAL A 26 8.75 -1.27 4.84
CA VAL A 26 9.74 -0.90 5.86
C VAL A 26 9.06 -0.48 7.17
N VAL A 27 8.04 0.39 7.10
CA VAL A 27 7.32 0.86 8.30
C VAL A 27 6.68 -0.31 9.06
N PHE A 28 5.98 -1.21 8.36
CA PHE A 28 5.36 -2.36 8.99
C PHE A 28 6.38 -3.41 9.46
N MET A 29 7.51 -3.55 8.78
CA MET A 29 8.62 -4.38 9.25
C MET A 29 9.16 -3.86 10.60
N ILE A 30 9.42 -2.56 10.72
CA ILE A 30 9.89 -1.94 11.97
C ILE A 30 8.85 -2.12 13.09
N ILE A 31 7.58 -1.85 12.81
CA ILE A 31 6.49 -2.02 13.79
C ILE A 31 6.40 -3.50 14.25
N GLY A 32 6.58 -4.45 13.33
CA GLY A 32 6.60 -5.89 13.62
C GLY A 32 7.84 -6.38 14.37
N LEU A 33 8.91 -5.59 14.44
CA LEU A 33 10.07 -5.83 15.31
C LEU A 33 9.85 -5.25 16.71
N VAL A 34 9.25 -4.06 16.80
CA VAL A 34 9.00 -3.37 18.08
C VAL A 34 7.88 -4.04 18.89
N ARG A 35 6.94 -4.73 18.24
CA ARG A 35 5.85 -5.45 18.90
C ARG A 35 5.96 -6.96 18.69
N PRO A 36 6.59 -7.71 19.61
CA PRO A 36 6.62 -9.18 19.57
C PRO A 36 5.28 -9.77 20.04
N GLY A 37 4.19 -9.46 19.33
CA GLY A 37 2.95 -10.24 19.39
C GLY A 37 3.02 -11.35 18.34
N ARG A 38 2.44 -12.53 18.60
CA ARG A 38 2.45 -13.69 17.66
C ARG A 38 1.59 -13.42 16.42
N MET A 39 1.93 -12.41 15.62
CA MET A 39 1.31 -12.16 14.33
C MET A 39 1.86 -13.16 13.31
N LYS A 40 0.95 -13.78 12.53
CA LYS A 40 1.31 -14.60 11.37
C LYS A 40 1.86 -13.68 10.27
N ARG A 41 3.15 -13.33 10.36
CA ARG A 41 3.90 -12.41 9.47
C ARG A 41 3.65 -12.64 7.97
N VAL A 42 3.42 -13.90 7.57
CA VAL A 42 3.18 -14.30 6.17
C VAL A 42 1.87 -13.74 5.60
N ARG A 43 0.78 -13.69 6.39
CA ARG A 43 -0.53 -13.22 5.90
C ARG A 43 -0.56 -11.69 5.73
N PHE A 44 0.15 -10.98 6.60
CA PHE A 44 0.22 -9.53 6.59
C PHE A 44 0.94 -8.99 5.34
N SER A 45 2.10 -9.57 4.99
CA SER A 45 2.89 -9.12 3.83
C SER A 45 2.15 -9.31 2.49
N CYS A 46 1.45 -10.44 2.32
CA CYS A 46 0.68 -10.72 1.11
C CYS A 46 -0.51 -9.77 0.95
N LEU A 47 -1.32 -9.58 2.02
CA LEU A 47 -2.44 -8.64 2.00
C LEU A 47 -1.96 -7.21 1.75
N TYR A 48 -0.86 -6.81 2.38
CA TYR A 48 -0.29 -5.48 2.19
C TYR A 48 0.15 -5.24 0.73
N THR A 49 0.79 -6.22 0.11
CA THR A 49 1.24 -6.14 -1.29
C THR A 49 0.06 -6.01 -2.27
N ILE A 50 -1.05 -6.72 -2.02
CA ILE A 50 -2.26 -6.60 -2.85
C ILE A 50 -2.88 -5.22 -2.67
N VAL A 51 -2.99 -4.74 -1.44
CA VAL A 51 -3.52 -3.41 -1.14
C VAL A 51 -2.67 -2.33 -1.80
N SER A 52 -1.34 -2.38 -1.67
CA SER A 52 -0.45 -1.38 -2.26
C SER A 52 -0.55 -1.36 -3.79
N ALA A 53 -0.74 -2.51 -4.44
CA ALA A 53 -0.97 -2.61 -5.88
C ALA A 53 -2.28 -1.94 -6.30
N LEU A 54 -3.39 -2.26 -5.61
CA LEU A 54 -4.70 -1.68 -5.89
C LEU A 54 -4.72 -0.16 -5.66
N THR A 55 -4.12 0.31 -4.57
CA THR A 55 -4.01 1.75 -4.28
C THR A 55 -3.03 2.46 -5.21
N GLY A 56 -1.96 1.80 -5.67
CA GLY A 56 -1.05 2.36 -6.66
C GLY A 56 -1.75 2.62 -7.98
N TYR A 57 -2.55 1.66 -8.45
CA TYR A 57 -3.37 1.81 -9.63
C TYR A 57 -4.45 2.89 -9.46
N GLY A 58 -5.15 2.89 -8.32
CA GLY A 58 -6.17 3.88 -7.99
C GLY A 58 -5.58 5.31 -7.94
N ALA A 59 -4.45 5.49 -7.26
CA ALA A 59 -3.75 6.76 -7.14
C ALA A 59 -3.24 7.26 -8.50
N ALA A 60 -2.72 6.38 -9.36
CA ALA A 60 -2.31 6.74 -10.71
C ALA A 60 -3.50 7.24 -11.55
N ARG A 61 -4.66 6.54 -11.48
CA ARG A 61 -5.87 6.96 -12.19
C ARG A 61 -6.42 8.29 -11.67
N LEU A 62 -6.46 8.46 -10.34
CA LEU A 62 -6.93 9.70 -9.72
C LEU A 62 -6.00 10.87 -10.03
N GLY A 63 -4.68 10.65 -9.97
CA GLY A 63 -3.67 11.65 -10.28
C GLY A 63 -3.74 12.12 -11.73
N VAL A 64 -3.93 11.20 -12.69
CA VAL A 64 -4.14 11.56 -14.09
C VAL A 64 -5.46 12.32 -14.27
N TYR A 65 -6.55 11.91 -13.59
CA TYR A 65 -7.83 12.62 -13.65
C TYR A 65 -7.72 14.06 -13.13
N TRP A 66 -7.03 14.27 -12.01
CA TRP A 66 -6.80 15.61 -11.46
C TRP A 66 -5.84 16.44 -12.31
N ALA A 67 -4.82 15.84 -12.91
CA ALA A 67 -3.95 16.52 -13.87
C ALA A 67 -4.73 17.00 -15.10
N THR A 68 -5.64 16.16 -15.64
CA THR A 68 -6.48 16.56 -16.78
C THR A 68 -7.48 17.67 -16.44
N GLN A 69 -7.97 17.71 -15.21
CA GLN A 69 -8.85 18.79 -14.74
C GLN A 69 -8.10 20.11 -14.59
N ALA A 70 -6.83 20.07 -14.17
CA ALA A 70 -5.99 21.25 -14.00
C ALA A 70 -5.59 21.90 -15.34
N SER A 71 -5.39 21.10 -16.39
CA SER A 71 -4.89 21.59 -17.69
C SER A 71 -5.92 21.64 -18.81
N GLY A 72 -7.12 21.09 -18.63
CA GLY A 72 -8.17 21.08 -19.66
C GLY A 72 -7.84 20.25 -20.91
N SER A 73 -6.72 19.53 -20.93
CA SER A 73 -6.28 18.69 -22.04
C SER A 73 -5.67 17.37 -21.53
N LEU A 74 -5.73 16.31 -22.35
CA LEU A 74 -5.08 15.05 -22.01
C LEU A 74 -3.56 15.17 -22.17
N PRO A 75 -2.75 14.68 -21.20
CA PRO A 75 -1.30 14.74 -21.29
C PRO A 75 -0.82 14.00 -22.53
N LYS A 76 -0.28 14.75 -23.50
CA LYS A 76 0.41 14.22 -24.69
C LYS A 76 1.87 13.97 -24.31
N THR A 77 2.16 12.87 -23.64
CA THR A 77 3.55 12.45 -23.43
C THR A 77 4.00 11.54 -24.56
N ALA A 78 4.92 12.02 -25.40
CA ALA A 78 5.61 11.19 -26.39
C ALA A 78 7.13 11.25 -26.27
N SER A 79 7.70 12.31 -25.68
CA SER A 79 9.15 12.51 -25.52
C SER A 79 9.59 12.69 -24.07
N ILE A 80 10.88 12.42 -23.80
CA ILE A 80 11.52 12.59 -22.48
C ILE A 80 11.49 14.07 -22.04
N GLU A 81 11.55 15.00 -22.99
CA GLU A 81 11.39 16.44 -22.75
C GLU A 81 10.00 16.79 -22.23
N ASP A 82 8.94 16.11 -22.73
CA ASP A 82 7.57 16.32 -22.26
C ASP A 82 7.40 15.87 -20.80
N VAL A 83 8.15 14.85 -20.36
CA VAL A 83 8.12 14.35 -18.97
C VAL A 83 8.75 15.38 -18.02
N ALA A 84 9.85 16.02 -18.44
CA ALA A 84 10.47 17.10 -17.66
C ALA A 84 9.58 18.34 -17.58
N PHE A 85 8.87 18.66 -18.67
CA PHE A 85 7.89 19.74 -18.69
C PHE A 85 6.67 19.44 -17.81
N LEU A 86 6.20 18.19 -17.83
CA LEU A 86 5.13 17.71 -16.96
C LEU A 86 5.49 17.85 -15.49
N LEU A 87 6.70 17.43 -15.10
CA LEU A 87 7.23 17.53 -13.73
C LEU A 87 7.31 18.97 -13.20
N GLY A 88 7.50 19.96 -14.08
CA GLY A 88 7.55 21.39 -13.72
C GLY A 88 6.22 22.13 -13.80
N SER A 89 5.16 21.48 -14.30
CA SER A 89 3.87 22.11 -14.58
C SER A 89 2.84 21.91 -13.46
N LEU A 90 1.75 22.68 -13.50
CA LEU A 90 0.62 22.55 -12.57
C LEU A 90 -0.02 21.14 -12.59
N GLU A 91 0.14 20.40 -13.69
CA GLU A 91 -0.32 19.00 -13.85
C GLU A 91 0.32 18.06 -12.84
N PHE A 92 1.59 18.33 -12.48
CA PHE A 92 2.32 17.52 -11.51
C PHE A 92 1.69 17.59 -10.12
N ILE A 93 1.07 18.72 -9.76
CA ILE A 93 0.39 18.88 -8.47
C ILE A 93 -0.78 17.91 -8.36
N GLY A 94 -1.54 17.70 -9.44
CA GLY A 94 -2.62 16.71 -9.48
C GLY A 94 -2.12 15.28 -9.27
N ILE A 95 -0.99 14.94 -9.89
CA ILE A 95 -0.33 13.63 -9.73
C ILE A 95 0.20 13.44 -8.31
N LEU A 96 0.83 14.47 -7.73
CA LEU A 96 1.34 14.45 -6.35
C LEU A 96 0.22 14.37 -5.32
N LEU A 97 -0.90 15.07 -5.53
CA LEU A 97 -2.09 14.96 -4.69
C LEU A 97 -2.67 13.55 -4.74
N GLY A 98 -2.73 12.94 -5.94
CA GLY A 98 -3.10 11.54 -6.11
C GLY A 98 -2.19 10.60 -5.30
N LEU A 99 -0.87 10.87 -5.29
CA LEU A 99 0.05 10.16 -4.41
C LEU A 99 -0.25 10.38 -2.93
N ALA A 100 -0.38 11.63 -2.48
CA ALA A 100 -0.58 11.92 -1.06
C ALA A 100 -1.85 11.24 -0.52
N VAL A 101 -2.93 11.23 -1.31
CA VAL A 101 -4.17 10.53 -0.98
C VAL A 101 -3.96 9.01 -0.98
N GLY A 102 -3.29 8.45 -1.98
CA GLY A 102 -2.97 7.03 -2.03
C GLY A 102 -2.11 6.57 -0.84
N PHE A 103 -1.15 7.39 -0.42
CA PHE A 103 -0.34 7.17 0.76
C PHE A 103 -1.17 7.16 2.04
N ALA A 104 -2.08 8.12 2.21
CA ALA A 104 -2.99 8.15 3.36
C ALA A 104 -3.88 6.89 3.40
N VAL A 105 -4.45 6.50 2.26
CA VAL A 105 -5.31 5.30 2.16
C VAL A 105 -4.54 4.02 2.46
N THR A 106 -3.34 3.85 1.90
CA THR A 106 -2.49 2.67 2.19
C THR A 106 -2.09 2.59 3.65
N PHE A 107 -1.76 3.74 4.26
CA PHE A 107 -1.39 3.80 5.67
C PHE A 107 -2.55 3.41 6.58
N VAL A 108 -3.73 3.99 6.36
CA VAL A 108 -4.96 3.66 7.11
C VAL A 108 -5.35 2.19 6.93
N THR A 109 -5.30 1.69 5.69
CA THR A 109 -5.65 0.29 5.39
C THR A 109 -4.67 -0.68 6.06
N GLY A 110 -3.36 -0.41 5.98
CA GLY A 110 -2.35 -1.23 6.64
C GLY A 110 -2.49 -1.21 8.17
N TRP A 111 -2.88 -0.06 8.74
CA TRP A 111 -3.21 0.04 10.17
C TRP A 111 -4.43 -0.81 10.55
N ILE A 112 -5.51 -0.76 9.76
CA ILE A 112 -6.72 -1.58 9.97
C ILE A 112 -6.39 -3.07 9.90
N ILE A 113 -5.61 -3.51 8.90
CA ILE A 113 -5.20 -4.92 8.77
C ILE A 113 -4.41 -5.36 10.01
N MET A 114 -3.52 -4.50 10.51
CA MET A 114 -2.76 -4.78 11.73
C MET A 114 -3.67 -4.92 12.97
N LEU A 115 -4.68 -4.05 13.11
CA LEU A 115 -5.67 -4.13 14.19
C LEU A 115 -6.55 -5.38 14.09
N LEU A 116 -7.00 -5.74 12.89
CA LEU A 116 -7.79 -6.96 12.67
C LEU A 116 -6.98 -8.22 12.96
N SER A 117 -5.69 -8.24 12.61
CA SER A 117 -4.80 -9.36 12.95
C SER A 117 -4.58 -9.53 14.46
N ARG A 118 -4.86 -8.51 15.28
CA ARG A 118 -4.75 -8.58 16.75
C ARG A 118 -5.87 -9.38 17.40
N ASN A 119 -7.03 -9.49 16.75
CA ASN A 119 -8.25 -10.00 17.41
C ASN A 119 -8.41 -11.53 17.34
N GLN A 120 -7.43 -12.26 16.82
CA GLN A 120 -7.49 -13.72 16.63
C GLN A 120 -6.56 -14.54 17.56
N GLU A 121 -6.17 -14.00 18.71
CA GLU A 121 -5.30 -14.73 19.66
C GLU A 121 -6.02 -15.71 20.61
N SER A 122 -7.30 -16.04 20.40
CA SER A 122 -7.93 -17.18 21.09
C SER A 122 -8.30 -18.31 20.12
N THR A 123 -7.28 -18.97 19.58
CA THR A 123 -7.48 -20.29 18.94
C THR A 123 -7.70 -21.33 20.03
N TRP A 124 -8.70 -22.20 19.82
CA TRP A 124 -9.16 -23.24 20.75
C TRP A 124 -8.05 -24.20 21.24
N TYR A 125 -6.90 -24.22 20.56
CA TYR A 125 -5.73 -25.02 20.89
C TYR A 125 -5.07 -24.66 22.25
N ASP A 126 -5.16 -23.41 22.71
CA ASP A 126 -4.61 -23.01 24.03
C ASP A 126 -5.50 -23.47 25.21
N ARG A 127 -6.72 -23.95 24.95
CA ARG A 127 -7.59 -24.53 26.00
C ARG A 127 -7.32 -26.01 26.28
N GLY A 128 -6.41 -26.65 25.53
CA GLY A 128 -6.09 -28.08 25.67
C GLY A 128 -4.85 -28.40 26.49
N GLN A 129 -4.11 -27.40 26.97
CA GLN A 129 -2.96 -27.57 27.87
C GLN A 129 -3.34 -27.22 29.31
N GLU A 130 -4.33 -27.91 29.88
CA GLU A 130 -4.34 -28.06 31.34
C GLU A 130 -3.11 -28.89 31.72
N PRO A 131 -2.29 -28.46 32.71
CA PRO A 131 -1.22 -29.31 33.22
C PRO A 131 -1.87 -30.58 33.77
N VAL A 132 -1.51 -31.72 33.20
CA VAL A 132 -1.84 -33.03 33.76
C VAL A 132 -1.18 -33.07 35.13
N ASP A 133 -1.99 -32.92 36.18
CA ASP A 133 -1.57 -33.04 37.57
C ASP A 133 -0.70 -34.28 37.75
N GLU A 134 0.53 -34.06 38.22
CA GLU A 134 1.45 -35.09 38.66
C GLU A 134 0.72 -36.02 39.66
N PRO A 135 0.64 -37.34 39.42
CA PRO A 135 0.06 -38.23 40.40
C PRO A 135 0.97 -38.25 41.64
N PRO A 136 0.40 -38.22 42.87
CA PRO A 136 1.20 -38.13 44.08
C PRO A 136 2.09 -39.35 44.23
N SER A 137 3.36 -39.11 44.49
CA SER A 137 4.35 -40.12 44.86
C SER A 137 3.85 -40.93 46.05
N ARG A 138 3.73 -42.25 45.86
CA ARG A 138 3.72 -43.27 46.91
C ARG A 138 4.50 -44.48 46.46
#